data_AF-A0A7C5L6K8-F1
#
_entry.id   AF-A0A7C5L6K8-F1
#
_cell.length_a   1.000
_cell.length_b   1.000
_cell.length_c   1.000
_cell.angle_alpha   90.00
_cell.angle_beta   90.00
_cell.angle_gamma   90.00
#
_symmetry.space_group_name_H-M   'P 1'
#
loop_
_entity.id
_entity.type
_entity.pdbx_description
1 polymer ?
#
loop_
_entity_poly.entity_id
_entity_poly.type
_entity_poly.pdbx_seq_one_letter_code
_entity_poly.pdbx_strand_id
1 'polypeptide(L)'
;MLRSFDSNLLVRFRKFLHSPLYNEQSVLIVLFDFCREHLAEAWDKQAAWRALHGAQRPFDDLALRRMMSKLCKLGEDFLALEFFRASPAAFVYWKLEGLNRVSLHKHFTAILRESRALDERPKIRQPLFHFYKQRRALQEYRHSELMNPRKPLVKALEDADYALDCYYFSQKLKNYCEMLGYAQMQALKPEIHLPREMLSYLEGSPFLEDTLVRAYYLAARMLEGPEGEPFFVALRQMLDEVYKDFAIQELETLFIHLMNYCIYAQINKGQMQYFSELLKLYRSALTYGILEKDGIFDPFHYKNIIT
;
A
#
# COMPACT_ATOMS: atom_id res chain seq x y z
N MET A 1 1.73 13.25 17.36
CA MET A 1 2.05 13.40 15.92
C MET A 1 3.50 13.76 15.70
N LEU A 2 3.99 14.97 15.99
CA LEU A 2 5.37 15.37 15.62
C LEU A 2 6.48 14.46 16.16
N ARG A 3 6.28 13.83 17.33
CA ARG A 3 7.20 12.82 17.89
C ARG A 3 7.39 11.57 17.03
N SER A 4 6.41 11.24 16.17
CA SER A 4 6.50 10.10 15.25
C SER A 4 7.13 10.47 13.91
N PHE A 5 7.52 11.73 13.70
CA PHE A 5 8.17 12.16 12.46
C PHE A 5 9.68 12.01 12.63
N ASP A 6 10.33 11.33 11.68
CA ASP A 6 11.78 11.32 11.61
C ASP A 6 12.33 12.73 11.27
N SER A 7 13.65 12.88 11.38
CA SER A 7 14.34 14.15 11.12
C SER A 7 14.07 14.71 9.71
N ASN A 8 14.04 13.85 8.69
CA ASN A 8 13.79 14.26 7.31
C ASN A 8 12.33 14.70 7.11
N LEU A 9 11.38 13.98 7.73
CA LEU A 9 9.96 14.30 7.69
C LEU A 9 9.66 15.63 8.41
N LEU A 10 10.33 15.90 9.54
CA LEU A 10 10.26 17.19 10.23
C LEU A 10 10.78 18.35 9.37
N VAL A 11 11.91 18.17 8.67
CA VAL A 11 12.47 19.19 7.77
C VAL A 11 11.52 19.47 6.60
N ARG A 12 10.94 18.44 5.98
CA ARG A 12 9.97 18.58 4.89
C ARG A 12 8.65 19.19 5.36
N PHE A 13 8.16 18.83 6.55
CA PHE A 13 6.96 19.42 7.11
C PHE A 13 7.16 20.92 7.37
N ARG A 14 8.33 21.33 7.87
CA ARG A 14 8.66 22.76 8.01
C ARG A 14 8.59 23.49 6.67
N LYS A 15 9.13 22.91 5.59
CA LYS A 15 9.02 23.48 4.22
C LYS A 15 7.57 23.60 3.76
N PHE A 16 6.74 22.61 4.06
CA PHE A 16 5.30 22.63 3.78
C PHE A 16 4.60 23.78 4.54
N LEU A 17 4.91 23.98 5.82
CA LEU A 17 4.36 25.09 6.63
C LEU A 17 4.80 26.48 6.14
N HIS A 18 5.94 26.58 5.47
CA HIS A 18 6.39 27.81 4.82
C HIS A 18 5.72 28.06 3.46
N SER A 19 4.99 27.10 2.91
CA SER A 19 4.33 27.25 1.63
C SER A 19 3.04 28.08 1.78
N PRO A 20 2.92 29.25 1.12
CA PRO A 20 1.71 30.07 1.18
C PRO A 20 0.50 29.38 0.55
N LEU A 21 0.70 28.31 -0.25
CA LEU A 21 -0.38 27.49 -0.77
C LEU A 21 -1.13 26.71 0.32
N TYR A 22 -0.45 26.39 1.42
CA TYR A 22 -1.00 25.53 2.49
C TYR A 22 -1.11 26.25 3.84
N ASN A 23 -0.27 27.25 4.09
CA ASN A 23 -0.28 28.00 5.33
C ASN A 23 0.06 29.48 5.11
N GLU A 24 -0.90 30.34 5.44
CA GLU A 24 -0.71 31.80 5.46
C GLU A 24 -0.35 32.31 6.87
N GLN A 25 -0.46 31.47 7.90
CA GLN A 25 -0.29 31.87 9.29
C GLN A 25 1.16 31.63 9.77
N SER A 26 1.98 32.67 9.76
CA SER A 26 3.38 32.60 10.23
C SER A 26 3.51 32.11 11.68
N VAL A 27 2.52 32.40 12.54
CA VAL A 27 2.48 31.93 13.93
C VAL A 27 2.51 30.40 14.04
N LEU A 28 1.97 29.67 13.06
CA LEU A 28 1.99 28.20 13.07
C LEU A 28 3.39 27.64 12.79
N ILE A 29 4.23 28.39 12.07
CA ILE A 29 5.65 28.05 11.85
C ILE A 29 6.41 28.19 13.16
N VAL A 30 6.18 29.29 13.89
CA VAL A 30 6.78 29.52 15.22
C VAL A 30 6.34 28.45 16.21
N LEU A 31 5.05 28.08 16.20
CA LEU A 31 4.52 27.00 17.03
C LEU A 31 5.14 25.65 16.69
N PHE A 32 5.34 25.36 15.40
CA PHE A 32 6.02 24.14 14.98
C PHE A 32 7.48 24.11 15.46
N ASP A 33 8.23 25.19 15.26
CA ASP A 33 9.63 25.28 15.66
C ASP A 33 9.79 25.11 17.19
N PHE A 34 8.92 25.77 17.98
CA PHE A 34 8.86 25.58 19.42
C PHE A 34 8.57 24.11 19.79
N CYS A 35 7.55 23.49 19.19
CA CYS A 35 7.22 22.09 19.46
C CYS A 35 8.36 21.13 19.08
N ARG A 36 9.08 21.43 17.99
CA ARG A 36 10.20 20.62 17.48
C ARG A 36 11.38 20.62 18.46
N GLU A 37 11.69 21.77 19.05
CA GLU A 37 12.78 21.91 20.03
C GLU A 37 12.46 21.17 21.35
N HIS A 38 11.17 20.98 21.66
CA HIS A 38 10.73 20.36 22.91
C HIS A 38 10.08 18.99 22.69
N LEU A 39 10.45 18.24 21.64
CA LEU A 39 9.81 16.96 21.32
C LEU A 39 9.99 15.90 22.41
N ALA A 40 11.16 15.87 23.06
CA ALA A 40 11.49 14.85 24.07
C ALA A 40 10.88 15.13 25.46
N GLU A 41 10.41 16.35 25.71
CA GLU A 41 10.08 16.82 27.05
C GLU A 41 8.62 17.30 27.14
N ALA A 42 8.13 17.46 28.37
CA ALA A 42 6.91 18.21 28.62
C ALA A 42 7.24 19.70 28.51
N TRP A 43 6.46 20.44 27.73
CA TRP A 43 6.68 21.86 27.51
C TRP A 43 5.61 22.71 28.19
N ASP A 44 6.01 23.91 28.63
CA ASP A 44 5.13 24.87 29.26
C ASP A 44 4.30 25.64 28.21
N LYS A 45 2.97 25.59 28.36
CA LYS A 45 2.03 26.31 27.51
C LYS A 45 2.21 27.83 27.58
N GLN A 46 2.59 28.38 28.73
CA GLN A 46 2.85 29.81 28.88
C GLN A 46 4.15 30.20 28.16
N ALA A 47 5.20 29.38 28.26
CA ALA A 47 6.42 29.55 27.46
C ALA A 47 6.13 29.53 25.95
N ALA A 48 5.35 28.56 25.48
CA ALA A 48 4.93 28.52 24.08
C ALA A 48 4.15 29.79 23.69
N TRP A 49 3.16 30.18 24.47
CA TRP A 49 2.38 31.40 24.20
C TRP A 49 3.26 32.65 24.09
N ARG A 50 4.24 32.79 24.99
CA ARG A 50 5.22 33.89 24.92
C ARG A 50 6.08 33.82 23.66
N ALA A 51 6.48 32.63 23.22
CA ALA A 51 7.20 32.47 21.95
C ALA A 51 6.35 32.87 20.74
N LEU A 52 5.05 32.54 20.73
CA LEU A 52 4.13 32.82 19.63
C LEU A 52 3.71 34.30 19.54
N HIS A 53 3.55 34.96 20.69
CA HIS A 53 2.82 36.24 20.79
C HIS A 53 3.54 37.32 21.59
N GLY A 54 4.70 37.02 22.17
CA GLY A 54 5.46 37.91 23.04
C GLY A 54 4.96 37.89 24.50
N ALA A 55 5.79 38.40 25.41
CA ALA A 55 5.53 38.38 26.86
C ALA A 55 4.38 39.30 27.32
N GLN A 56 3.98 40.27 26.49
CA GLN A 56 2.97 41.28 26.85
C GLN A 56 1.53 40.81 26.59
N ARG A 57 1.31 39.77 25.79
CA ARG A 57 -0.04 39.26 25.54
C ARG A 57 -0.51 38.33 26.67
N PRO A 58 -1.71 38.53 27.22
CA PRO A 58 -2.25 37.62 28.23
C PRO A 58 -2.37 36.21 27.67
N PHE A 59 -2.09 35.21 28.50
CA PHE A 59 -2.17 33.81 28.11
C PHE A 59 -3.61 33.44 27.76
N ASP A 60 -3.84 33.01 26.51
CA ASP A 60 -5.11 32.47 26.04
C ASP A 60 -4.94 31.01 25.64
N ASP A 61 -5.29 30.12 26.56
CA ASP A 61 -5.20 28.68 26.35
C ASP A 61 -6.16 28.19 25.25
N LEU A 62 -7.31 28.83 25.06
CA LEU A 62 -8.24 28.45 23.99
C LEU A 62 -7.66 28.77 22.62
N ALA A 63 -7.05 29.95 22.46
CA ALA A 63 -6.35 30.33 21.24
C ALA A 63 -5.15 29.40 20.97
N LEU A 64 -4.36 29.07 21.99
CA LEU A 64 -3.24 28.13 21.85
C LEU A 64 -3.71 26.76 21.38
N ARG A 65 -4.77 26.21 21.99
CA ARG A 65 -5.36 24.92 21.57
C ARG A 65 -5.84 24.95 20.14
N ARG A 66 -6.49 26.04 19.70
CA ARG A 66 -6.92 26.20 18.30
C ARG A 66 -5.74 26.18 17.34
N MET A 67 -4.62 26.84 17.68
CA MET A 67 -3.40 26.81 16.86
C MET A 67 -2.76 25.43 16.82
N MET A 68 -2.71 24.72 17.95
CA MET A 68 -2.24 23.32 17.98
C MET A 68 -3.11 22.42 17.10
N SER A 69 -4.44 22.52 17.18
CA SER A 69 -5.34 21.75 16.32
C SER A 69 -5.12 22.05 14.83
N LYS A 70 -4.92 23.32 14.46
CA LYS A 70 -4.58 23.71 13.09
C LYS A 70 -3.24 23.13 12.64
N LEU A 71 -2.21 23.18 13.49
CA LEU A 71 -0.91 22.60 13.19
C LEU A 71 -1.00 21.08 13.00
N CYS A 72 -1.79 20.38 13.83
CA CYS A 72 -2.05 18.95 13.66
C CYS A 72 -2.73 18.65 12.31
N LYS A 73 -3.75 19.42 11.93
CA LYS A 73 -4.42 19.26 10.64
C LYS A 73 -3.46 19.47 9.46
N LEU A 74 -2.60 20.50 9.53
CA LEU A 74 -1.55 20.70 8.52
C LEU A 74 -0.57 19.50 8.47
N GLY A 75 -0.29 18.88 9.61
CA GLY A 75 0.50 17.65 9.69
C GLY A 75 -0.18 16.46 9.00
N GLU A 76 -1.49 16.29 9.17
CA GLU A 76 -2.29 15.26 8.49
C GLU A 76 -2.30 15.47 6.97
N ASP A 77 -2.57 16.70 6.52
CA ASP A 77 -2.57 17.08 5.10
C ASP A 77 -1.17 16.87 4.47
N PHE A 78 -0.11 17.21 5.21
CA PHE A 78 1.26 16.97 4.80
C PHE A 78 1.57 15.48 4.65
N LEU A 79 1.17 14.63 5.61
CA LEU A 79 1.36 13.18 5.51
C LEU A 79 0.63 12.60 4.29
N ALA A 80 -0.59 13.05 4.02
CA ALA A 80 -1.34 12.65 2.83
C ALA A 80 -0.59 13.05 1.55
N LEU A 81 -0.01 14.25 1.50
CA LEU A 81 0.80 14.71 0.37
C LEU A 81 2.08 13.90 0.18
N GLU A 82 2.79 13.58 1.26
CA GLU A 82 4.01 12.77 1.20
C GLU A 82 3.71 11.34 0.73
N PHE A 83 2.64 10.73 1.26
CA PHE A 83 2.18 9.42 0.80
C PHE A 83 1.78 9.45 -0.67
N PHE A 84 1.06 10.49 -1.10
CA PHE A 84 0.67 10.68 -2.49
C PHE A 84 1.89 10.78 -3.43
N ARG A 85 2.91 11.55 -3.04
CA ARG A 85 4.16 11.71 -3.81
C ARG A 85 4.98 10.42 -3.87
N ALA A 86 4.91 9.59 -2.82
CA ALA A 86 5.56 8.30 -2.77
C ALA A 86 4.90 7.24 -3.68
N SER A 87 3.75 7.53 -4.30
CA SER A 87 3.07 6.65 -5.25
C SER A 87 3.19 7.17 -6.69
N PRO A 88 4.20 6.74 -7.47
CA PRO A 88 4.38 7.19 -8.87
C PRO A 88 3.16 6.94 -9.75
N ALA A 89 2.50 5.79 -9.57
CA ALA A 89 1.32 5.41 -10.35
C ALA A 89 0.13 6.35 -10.06
N ALA A 90 -0.13 6.67 -8.79
CA ALA A 90 -1.15 7.63 -8.41
C ALA A 90 -0.86 9.01 -8.98
N PHE A 91 0.37 9.49 -8.81
CA PHE A 91 0.78 10.81 -9.25
C PHE A 91 0.62 10.98 -10.77
N VAL A 92 1.00 9.95 -11.54
CA VAL A 92 0.87 9.96 -12.99
C VAL A 92 -0.58 9.90 -13.45
N TYR A 93 -1.43 9.11 -12.78
CA TYR A 93 -2.87 9.15 -13.06
C TYR A 93 -3.44 10.56 -12.92
N TRP A 94 -3.19 11.25 -11.80
CA TRP A 94 -3.73 12.59 -11.60
C TRP A 94 -3.13 13.64 -12.54
N LYS A 95 -1.88 13.47 -12.98
CA LYS A 95 -1.33 14.28 -14.08
C LYS A 95 -2.13 14.09 -15.36
N LEU A 96 -2.39 12.84 -15.77
CA LEU A 96 -3.14 12.54 -16.98
C LEU A 96 -4.57 13.10 -16.93
N GLU A 97 -5.27 12.89 -15.81
CA GLU A 97 -6.58 13.47 -15.56
C GLU A 97 -6.56 15.00 -15.66
N GLY A 98 -5.59 15.66 -15.00
CA GLY A 98 -5.44 17.11 -15.05
C GLY A 98 -5.18 17.63 -16.47
N LEU A 99 -4.24 17.00 -17.19
CA LEU A 99 -3.88 17.38 -18.56
C LEU A 99 -5.04 17.21 -19.54
N ASN A 100 -5.86 16.17 -19.37
CA ASN A 100 -7.08 15.98 -20.15
C ASN A 100 -8.11 17.09 -19.89
N ARG A 101 -8.31 17.48 -18.62
CA ARG A 101 -9.30 18.52 -18.26
C ARG A 101 -8.99 19.89 -18.86
N VAL A 102 -7.71 20.20 -19.06
CA VAL A 102 -7.27 21.46 -19.69
C VAL A 102 -6.81 21.29 -21.14
N SER A 103 -7.12 20.15 -21.77
CA SER A 103 -6.83 19.86 -23.18
C SER A 103 -5.35 20.03 -23.60
N LEU A 104 -4.41 19.70 -22.70
CA LEU A 104 -2.97 19.77 -22.97
C LEU A 104 -2.46 18.50 -23.67
N HIS A 105 -2.89 18.28 -24.91
CA HIS A 105 -2.75 16.98 -25.58
C HIS A 105 -1.30 16.50 -25.77
N LYS A 106 -0.39 17.37 -26.21
CA LYS A 106 1.03 17.01 -26.38
C LYS A 106 1.67 16.51 -25.08
N HIS A 107 1.36 17.18 -23.97
CA HIS A 107 1.84 16.81 -22.64
C HIS A 107 1.21 15.49 -22.19
N PHE A 108 -0.09 15.31 -22.44
CA PHE A 108 -0.79 14.07 -22.14
C PHE A 108 -0.11 12.87 -22.81
N THR A 109 0.16 12.94 -24.11
CA THR A 109 0.83 11.85 -24.85
C THR A 109 2.23 11.55 -24.30
N ALA A 110 2.99 12.58 -23.93
CA ALA A 110 4.32 12.41 -23.34
C ALA A 110 4.25 11.67 -21.99
N ILE A 111 3.40 12.13 -21.08
CA ILE A 111 3.22 11.51 -19.75
C ILE A 111 2.64 10.10 -19.89
N LEU A 112 1.72 9.86 -20.83
CA LEU A 112 1.16 8.53 -21.06
C LEU A 112 2.26 7.55 -21.50
N ARG A 113 3.17 7.95 -22.39
CA ARG A 113 4.30 7.12 -22.80
C ARG A 113 5.22 6.80 -21.61
N GLU A 114 5.58 7.81 -20.82
CA GLU A 114 6.41 7.63 -19.61
C GLU A 114 5.74 6.71 -18.59
N SER A 115 4.42 6.80 -18.46
CA SER A 115 3.66 6.01 -17.50
C SER A 115 3.68 4.52 -17.77
N ARG A 116 3.83 4.10 -19.03
CA ARG A 116 3.90 2.67 -19.41
C ARG A 116 5.19 2.02 -18.90
N ALA A 117 6.28 2.78 -18.82
CA ALA A 117 7.53 2.29 -18.25
C ALA A 117 7.45 2.06 -16.72
N LEU A 118 6.40 2.55 -16.05
CA LEU A 118 6.16 2.25 -14.63
C LEU A 118 5.72 0.80 -14.42
N ASP A 119 5.09 0.18 -15.42
CA ASP A 119 4.54 -1.18 -15.32
C ASP A 119 5.61 -2.28 -15.37
N GLU A 120 6.83 -1.90 -15.80
CA GLU A 120 8.01 -2.75 -15.89
C GLU A 120 8.93 -2.60 -14.66
N ARG A 121 8.58 -1.74 -13.70
CA ARG A 121 9.40 -1.57 -12.50
C ARG A 121 9.27 -2.79 -11.59
N PRO A 122 10.36 -3.19 -10.92
CA PRO A 122 10.27 -4.24 -9.91
C PRO A 122 9.46 -3.77 -8.70
N LYS A 123 8.95 -4.73 -7.92
CA LYS A 123 8.25 -4.53 -6.65
C LYS A 123 6.99 -3.67 -6.72
N ILE A 124 6.24 -3.76 -7.81
CA ILE A 124 5.02 -2.97 -8.02
C ILE A 124 3.73 -3.79 -7.95
N ARG A 125 3.78 -5.12 -8.09
CA ARG A 125 2.57 -5.96 -8.14
C ARG A 125 1.90 -5.96 -6.76
N GLN A 126 0.73 -5.34 -6.72
CA GLN A 126 -0.20 -5.22 -5.60
C GLN A 126 -1.56 -4.78 -6.17
N PRO A 127 -2.69 -4.90 -5.45
CA PRO A 127 -3.98 -4.53 -6.02
C PRO A 127 -4.02 -3.10 -6.59
N LEU A 128 -3.40 -2.14 -5.89
CA LEU A 128 -3.32 -0.75 -6.34
C LEU A 128 -2.62 -0.56 -7.70
N PHE A 129 -1.73 -1.47 -8.11
CA PHE A 129 -1.14 -1.45 -9.45
C PHE A 129 -2.22 -1.58 -10.52
N HIS A 130 -3.11 -2.56 -10.39
CA HIS A 130 -4.23 -2.77 -11.31
C HIS A 130 -5.22 -1.62 -11.27
N PHE A 131 -5.51 -1.07 -10.08
CA PHE A 131 -6.35 0.12 -9.93
C PHE A 131 -5.80 1.31 -10.75
N TYR A 132 -4.51 1.64 -10.63
CA TYR A 132 -3.95 2.76 -11.38
C TYR A 132 -3.77 2.46 -12.87
N LYS A 133 -3.48 1.20 -13.24
CA LYS A 133 -3.48 0.76 -14.64
C LYS A 133 -4.85 0.96 -15.29
N GLN A 134 -5.92 0.58 -14.60
CA GLN A 134 -7.30 0.82 -15.02
C GLN A 134 -7.59 2.31 -15.21
N ARG A 135 -7.26 3.13 -14.20
CA ARG A 135 -7.52 4.59 -14.25
C ARG A 135 -6.78 5.27 -15.40
N ARG A 136 -5.54 4.85 -15.65
CA ARG A 136 -4.73 5.35 -16.77
C ARG A 136 -5.32 4.95 -18.12
N ALA A 137 -5.69 3.68 -18.30
CA ALA A 137 -6.30 3.19 -19.55
C ALA A 137 -7.61 3.93 -19.85
N LEU A 138 -8.42 4.22 -18.84
CA LEU A 138 -9.62 5.04 -18.99
C LEU A 138 -9.30 6.49 -19.37
N GLN A 139 -8.21 7.09 -18.87
CA GLN A 139 -7.77 8.41 -19.33
C GLN A 139 -7.33 8.39 -20.80
N GLU A 140 -6.64 7.34 -21.22
CA GLU A 140 -6.24 7.15 -22.62
C GLU A 140 -7.47 7.02 -23.53
N TYR A 141 -8.46 6.23 -23.11
CA TYR A 141 -9.74 6.12 -23.82
C TYR A 141 -10.44 7.47 -23.95
N ARG A 142 -10.66 8.19 -22.84
CA ARG A 142 -11.29 9.52 -22.84
C ARG A 142 -10.53 10.52 -23.69
N HIS A 143 -9.20 10.49 -23.63
CA HIS A 143 -8.36 11.33 -24.48
C HIS A 143 -8.59 11.04 -25.96
N SER A 144 -8.70 9.76 -26.33
CA SER A 144 -8.98 9.35 -27.71
C SER A 144 -10.36 9.83 -28.18
N GLU A 145 -11.38 9.81 -27.32
CA GLU A 145 -12.70 10.34 -27.63
C GLU A 145 -12.66 11.85 -27.88
N LEU A 146 -11.90 12.60 -27.07
CA LEU A 146 -11.73 14.05 -27.26
C LEU A 146 -11.01 14.37 -28.57
N MET A 147 -10.01 13.55 -28.95
CA MET A 147 -9.20 13.79 -30.15
C MET A 147 -9.90 13.34 -31.44
N ASN A 148 -10.64 12.23 -31.40
CA ASN A 148 -11.35 11.67 -32.54
C ASN A 148 -12.60 10.89 -32.12
N PRO A 149 -13.74 11.58 -31.89
CA PRO A 149 -14.98 10.96 -31.43
C PRO A 149 -15.51 9.85 -32.35
N ARG A 150 -15.14 9.87 -33.65
CA ARG A 150 -15.60 8.90 -34.65
C ARG A 150 -14.80 7.60 -34.64
N LYS A 151 -13.64 7.58 -33.96
CA LYS A 151 -12.75 6.43 -33.93
C LYS A 151 -12.07 6.31 -32.56
N PRO A 152 -12.85 6.08 -31.49
CA PRO A 152 -12.30 5.97 -30.15
C PRO A 152 -11.39 4.74 -30.04
N LEU A 153 -10.40 4.80 -29.16
CA LEU A 153 -9.47 3.72 -28.91
C LEU A 153 -10.13 2.66 -28.02
N VAL A 154 -10.97 1.81 -28.63
CA VAL A 154 -11.70 0.73 -27.93
C VAL A 154 -10.78 -0.17 -27.11
N LYS A 155 -9.56 -0.43 -27.61
CA LYS A 155 -8.56 -1.23 -26.90
C LYS A 155 -8.22 -0.67 -25.50
N ALA A 156 -8.18 0.65 -25.34
CA ALA A 156 -7.92 1.27 -24.04
C ALA A 156 -9.09 1.08 -23.05
N LEU A 157 -10.32 0.92 -23.56
CA LEU A 157 -11.47 0.58 -22.73
C LEU A 157 -11.41 -0.89 -22.30
N GLU A 158 -11.09 -1.81 -23.22
CA GLU A 158 -10.89 -3.24 -22.90
C GLU A 158 -9.75 -3.44 -21.88
N ASP A 159 -8.64 -2.72 -22.04
CA ASP A 159 -7.52 -2.78 -21.09
C ASP A 159 -7.89 -2.21 -19.72
N ALA A 160 -8.77 -1.20 -19.68
CA ALA A 160 -9.31 -0.67 -18.44
C ALA A 160 -10.20 -1.69 -17.73
N ASP A 161 -11.08 -2.36 -18.48
CA ASP A 161 -11.99 -3.38 -17.96
C ASP A 161 -11.23 -4.59 -17.40
N TYR A 162 -10.29 -5.14 -18.17
CA TYR A 162 -9.42 -6.23 -17.70
C TYR A 162 -8.65 -5.86 -16.42
N ALA A 163 -8.12 -4.63 -16.35
CA ALA A 163 -7.43 -4.16 -15.15
C ALA A 163 -8.36 -3.94 -13.95
N LEU A 164 -9.63 -3.58 -14.18
CA LEU A 164 -10.65 -3.51 -13.14
C LEU A 164 -10.88 -4.89 -12.52
N ASP A 165 -11.03 -5.91 -13.36
CA ASP A 165 -11.25 -7.28 -12.93
C ASP A 165 -10.02 -7.84 -12.18
N CYS A 166 -8.81 -7.59 -12.67
CA CYS A 166 -7.59 -7.98 -11.95
C CYS A 166 -7.51 -7.32 -10.56
N TYR A 167 -7.85 -6.03 -10.46
CA TYR A 167 -7.94 -5.35 -9.17
C TYR A 167 -8.98 -6.00 -8.25
N TYR A 168 -10.18 -6.24 -8.78
CA TYR A 168 -11.27 -6.84 -8.04
C TYR A 168 -10.91 -8.24 -7.53
N PHE A 169 -10.48 -9.14 -8.40
CA PHE A 169 -10.15 -10.52 -8.03
C PHE A 169 -8.98 -10.56 -7.05
N SER A 170 -7.88 -9.86 -7.31
CA SER A 170 -6.73 -9.85 -6.39
C SER A 170 -7.11 -9.31 -5.00
N GLN A 171 -7.84 -8.20 -4.91
CA GLN A 171 -8.27 -7.65 -3.63
C GLN A 171 -9.30 -8.55 -2.92
N LYS A 172 -10.23 -9.14 -3.69
CA LYS A 172 -11.28 -10.00 -3.13
C LYS A 172 -10.70 -11.28 -2.57
N LEU A 173 -9.82 -11.93 -3.31
CA LEU A 173 -9.12 -13.13 -2.90
C LEU A 173 -8.18 -12.86 -1.72
N LYS A 174 -7.47 -11.72 -1.71
CA LYS A 174 -6.67 -11.30 -0.54
C LYS A 174 -7.52 -11.23 0.73
N ASN A 175 -8.63 -10.50 0.70
CA ASN A 175 -9.52 -10.38 1.85
C ASN A 175 -10.11 -11.74 2.28
N TYR A 176 -10.37 -12.62 1.31
CA TYR A 176 -10.84 -13.99 1.58
C TYR A 176 -9.75 -14.84 2.24
N CYS A 177 -8.49 -14.76 1.78
CA CYS A 177 -7.35 -15.43 2.39
C CYS A 177 -7.12 -14.98 3.84
N GLU A 178 -7.25 -13.67 4.11
CA GLU A 178 -7.19 -13.11 5.47
C GLU A 178 -8.25 -13.75 6.37
N MET A 179 -9.51 -13.81 5.91
CA MET A 179 -10.60 -14.46 6.63
C MET A 179 -10.29 -15.93 6.94
N LEU A 180 -9.83 -16.70 5.93
CA LEU A 180 -9.48 -18.10 6.12
C LEU A 180 -8.32 -18.27 7.10
N GLY A 181 -7.32 -17.38 7.02
CA GLY A 181 -6.19 -17.34 7.94
C GLY A 181 -6.62 -17.10 9.40
N TYR A 182 -7.47 -16.09 9.64
CA TYR A 182 -8.03 -15.83 10.97
C TYR A 182 -8.84 -17.01 11.52
N ALA A 183 -9.62 -17.67 10.66
CA ALA A 183 -10.41 -18.83 11.04
C ALA A 183 -9.53 -20.01 11.47
N GLN A 184 -8.39 -20.23 10.81
CA GLN A 184 -7.44 -21.28 11.17
C GLN A 184 -6.62 -20.95 12.43
N MET A 185 -6.19 -19.70 12.60
CA MET A 185 -5.24 -19.32 13.66
C MET A 185 -5.88 -18.88 14.98
N GLN A 186 -6.95 -18.08 14.90
CA GLN A 186 -7.47 -17.32 16.05
C GLN A 186 -8.92 -17.67 16.37
N ALA A 187 -9.50 -18.66 15.67
CA ALA A 187 -10.93 -18.99 15.72
C ALA A 187 -11.87 -17.78 15.48
N LEU A 188 -11.33 -16.69 14.93
CA LEU A 188 -12.08 -15.52 14.50
C LEU A 188 -12.63 -15.78 13.10
N LYS A 189 -13.90 -15.48 12.88
CA LYS A 189 -14.57 -15.71 11.60
C LYS A 189 -15.18 -14.40 11.07
N PRO A 190 -14.34 -13.48 10.54
CA PRO A 190 -14.87 -12.34 9.81
C PRO A 190 -15.82 -12.81 8.70
N GLU A 191 -16.92 -12.09 8.45
CA GLU A 191 -17.84 -12.45 7.38
C GLU A 191 -17.40 -11.82 6.05
N ILE A 192 -16.46 -12.45 5.36
CA ILE A 192 -16.08 -12.06 3.99
C ILE A 192 -16.85 -12.92 3.00
N HIS A 193 -17.89 -12.34 2.39
CA HIS A 193 -18.66 -13.01 1.35
C HIS A 193 -17.82 -13.19 0.08
N LEU A 194 -17.49 -14.42 -0.29
CA LEU A 194 -16.97 -14.74 -1.62
C LEU A 194 -18.16 -15.06 -2.55
N PRO A 195 -18.29 -14.42 -3.71
CA PRO A 195 -19.32 -14.80 -4.68
C PRO A 195 -19.25 -16.29 -5.00
N ARG A 196 -20.42 -16.92 -5.05
CA ARG A 196 -20.55 -18.33 -5.40
C ARG A 196 -19.83 -18.58 -6.73
N GLU A 197 -19.10 -19.69 -6.82
CA GLU A 197 -18.38 -20.11 -8.03
C GLU A 197 -17.24 -19.18 -8.48
N MET A 198 -16.86 -18.14 -7.71
CA MET A 198 -15.75 -17.25 -8.11
C MET A 198 -14.46 -18.01 -8.40
N LEU A 199 -14.08 -18.96 -7.54
CA LEU A 199 -12.85 -19.75 -7.74
C LEU A 199 -12.96 -20.65 -8.97
N SER A 200 -14.13 -21.24 -9.21
CA SER A 200 -14.41 -22.03 -10.41
C SER A 200 -14.47 -21.19 -11.68
N TYR A 201 -14.96 -19.96 -11.61
CA TYR A 201 -14.93 -19.02 -12.73
C TYR A 201 -13.51 -18.62 -13.10
N LEU A 202 -12.64 -18.43 -12.10
CA LEU A 202 -11.25 -18.09 -12.33
C LEU A 202 -10.50 -19.23 -13.03
N GLU A 203 -10.87 -20.49 -12.78
CA GLU A 203 -10.34 -21.65 -13.49
C GLU A 203 -10.62 -21.55 -15.00
N GLY A 204 -9.56 -21.40 -15.79
CA GLY A 204 -9.68 -21.24 -17.25
C GLY A 204 -9.99 -19.81 -17.71
N SER A 205 -10.11 -18.84 -16.78
CA SER A 205 -10.18 -17.43 -17.12
C SER A 205 -8.80 -16.85 -17.48
N PRO A 206 -8.73 -15.80 -18.31
CA PRO A 206 -7.48 -15.08 -18.60
C PRO A 206 -6.94 -14.31 -17.37
N PHE A 207 -7.71 -14.19 -16.28
CA PHE A 207 -7.28 -13.49 -15.08
C PHE A 207 -6.26 -14.29 -14.28
N LEU A 208 -6.20 -15.61 -14.43
CA LEU A 208 -5.13 -16.41 -13.82
C LEU A 208 -3.79 -16.27 -14.54
N GLU A 209 -3.73 -15.62 -15.71
CA GLU A 209 -2.45 -15.21 -16.31
C GLU A 209 -1.81 -14.06 -15.53
N ASP A 210 -2.62 -13.24 -14.84
CA ASP A 210 -2.10 -12.22 -13.95
C ASP A 210 -1.49 -12.84 -12.70
N THR A 211 -0.23 -12.47 -12.44
CA THR A 211 0.58 -13.10 -11.39
C THR A 211 0.01 -12.85 -9.99
N LEU A 212 -0.55 -11.68 -9.72
CA LEU A 212 -1.10 -11.32 -8.42
C LEU A 212 -2.42 -12.04 -8.16
N VAL A 213 -3.32 -12.05 -9.16
CA VAL A 213 -4.57 -12.82 -9.09
C VAL A 213 -4.28 -14.29 -8.89
N ARG A 214 -3.34 -14.86 -9.67
CA ARG A 214 -2.94 -16.27 -9.56
C ARG A 214 -2.36 -16.60 -8.18
N ALA A 215 -1.51 -15.75 -7.63
CA ALA A 215 -0.93 -15.96 -6.30
C ALA A 215 -2.01 -16.03 -5.20
N TYR A 216 -2.95 -15.08 -5.19
CA TYR A 216 -4.03 -15.09 -4.20
C TYR A 216 -5.07 -16.18 -4.46
N TYR A 217 -5.27 -16.60 -5.71
CA TYR A 217 -6.09 -17.76 -6.04
C TYR A 217 -5.49 -19.05 -5.44
N LEU A 218 -4.19 -19.28 -5.64
CA LEU A 218 -3.51 -20.43 -5.06
C LEU A 218 -3.52 -20.39 -3.53
N ALA A 219 -3.33 -19.20 -2.93
CA ALA A 219 -3.42 -19.03 -1.49
C ALA A 219 -4.84 -19.37 -0.97
N ALA A 220 -5.89 -18.92 -1.63
CA ALA A 220 -7.27 -19.24 -1.26
C ALA A 220 -7.51 -20.75 -1.34
N ARG A 221 -7.14 -21.40 -2.44
CA ARG A 221 -7.32 -22.85 -2.64
C ARG A 221 -6.51 -23.69 -1.65
N MET A 222 -5.31 -23.24 -1.29
CA MET A 222 -4.49 -23.84 -0.24
C MET A 222 -5.19 -23.81 1.13
N LEU A 223 -5.93 -22.74 1.42
CA LEU A 223 -6.54 -22.50 2.74
C LEU A 223 -7.96 -23.08 2.87
N GLU A 224 -8.68 -23.37 1.78
CA GLU A 224 -10.08 -23.82 1.80
C GLU A 224 -10.30 -25.25 2.31
N GLY A 225 -9.29 -26.12 2.31
CA GLY A 225 -9.53 -27.53 2.63
C GLY A 225 -8.31 -28.41 2.84
N PRO A 226 -8.54 -29.71 3.10
CA PRO A 226 -7.48 -30.68 3.36
C PRO A 226 -6.58 -30.95 2.15
N GLU A 227 -7.06 -30.66 0.93
CA GLU A 227 -6.34 -30.86 -0.34
C GLU A 227 -5.46 -29.64 -0.72
N GLY A 228 -4.99 -28.86 0.27
CA GLY A 228 -4.23 -27.64 0.02
C GLY A 228 -2.80 -27.84 -0.49
N GLU A 229 -2.24 -29.04 -0.38
CA GLU A 229 -0.81 -29.31 -0.62
C GLU A 229 -0.35 -29.02 -2.06
N PRO A 230 -1.07 -29.42 -3.12
CA PRO A 230 -0.71 -29.03 -4.49
C PRO A 230 -0.66 -27.50 -4.69
N PHE A 231 -1.59 -26.77 -4.07
CA PHE A 231 -1.65 -25.31 -4.16
C PHE A 231 -0.54 -24.63 -3.35
N PHE A 232 -0.17 -25.19 -2.19
CA PHE A 232 1.00 -24.79 -1.43
C PHE A 232 2.29 -24.88 -2.27
N VAL A 233 2.51 -26.03 -2.92
CA VAL A 233 3.70 -26.25 -3.76
C VAL A 233 3.71 -25.28 -4.93
N ALA A 234 2.59 -25.14 -5.63
CA ALA A 234 2.47 -24.24 -6.78
C ALA A 234 2.69 -22.76 -6.40
N LEU A 235 2.12 -22.32 -5.26
CA LEU A 235 2.29 -20.95 -4.78
C LEU A 235 3.75 -20.68 -4.41
N ARG A 236 4.39 -21.58 -3.65
CA ARG A 236 5.79 -21.43 -3.25
C ARG A 236 6.71 -21.35 -4.48
N GLN A 237 6.57 -22.29 -5.42
CA GLN A 237 7.38 -22.31 -6.65
C GLN A 237 7.21 -21.03 -7.46
N MET A 238 5.97 -20.59 -7.66
CA MET A 238 5.72 -19.34 -8.37
C MET A 238 6.38 -18.15 -7.68
N LEU A 239 6.21 -18.00 -6.37
CA LEU A 239 6.81 -16.87 -5.65
C LEU A 239 8.33 -16.89 -5.74
N ASP A 240 8.98 -18.06 -5.70
CA ASP A 240 10.42 -18.17 -5.89
C ASP A 240 10.88 -17.65 -7.27
N GLU A 241 10.04 -17.77 -8.30
CA GLU A 241 10.33 -17.28 -9.66
C GLU A 241 10.09 -15.78 -9.81
N VAL A 242 9.03 -15.24 -9.19
CA VAL A 242 8.51 -13.89 -9.50
C VAL A 242 8.55 -12.89 -8.34
N TYR A 243 9.15 -13.24 -7.18
CA TYR A 243 9.11 -12.39 -5.98
C TYR A 243 9.58 -10.94 -6.22
N LYS A 244 10.52 -10.73 -7.14
CA LYS A 244 11.07 -9.39 -7.45
C LYS A 244 10.03 -8.43 -8.01
N ASP A 245 8.91 -8.93 -8.52
CA ASP A 245 7.85 -8.12 -9.11
C ASP A 245 6.83 -7.66 -8.06
N PHE A 246 6.73 -8.36 -6.93
CA PHE A 246 5.74 -8.10 -5.88
C PHE A 246 6.14 -6.96 -4.96
N ALA A 247 5.16 -6.13 -4.60
CA ALA A 247 5.32 -5.22 -3.48
C ALA A 247 5.59 -6.04 -2.21
N ILE A 248 6.47 -5.53 -1.35
CA ILE A 248 6.98 -6.29 -0.20
C ILE A 248 5.85 -6.71 0.76
N GLN A 249 4.82 -5.86 0.91
CA GLN A 249 3.66 -6.12 1.75
C GLN A 249 2.82 -7.30 1.23
N GLU A 250 2.76 -7.48 -0.09
CA GLU A 250 2.04 -8.61 -0.70
C GLU A 250 2.81 -9.91 -0.51
N LEU A 251 4.14 -9.88 -0.65
CA LEU A 251 4.99 -11.02 -0.32
C LEU A 251 4.85 -11.41 1.15
N GLU A 252 4.91 -10.43 2.05
CA GLU A 252 4.73 -10.66 3.50
C GLU A 252 3.41 -11.38 3.78
N THR A 253 2.31 -10.88 3.22
CA THR A 253 0.98 -11.48 3.37
C THR A 253 0.95 -12.94 2.88
N LEU A 254 1.46 -13.20 1.67
CA LEU A 254 1.46 -14.54 1.07
C LEU A 254 2.37 -15.51 1.83
N PHE A 255 3.53 -15.05 2.32
CA PHE A 255 4.44 -15.86 3.14
C PHE A 255 3.85 -16.19 4.50
N ILE A 256 3.12 -15.25 5.13
CA ILE A 256 2.36 -15.53 6.35
C ILE A 256 1.39 -16.69 6.11
N HIS A 257 0.63 -16.68 5.01
CA HIS A 257 -0.27 -17.78 4.67
C HIS A 257 0.46 -19.11 4.44
N LEU A 258 1.58 -19.12 3.70
CA LEU A 258 2.40 -20.31 3.47
C LEU A 258 2.96 -20.90 4.78
N MET A 259 3.52 -20.05 5.64
CA MET A 259 4.08 -20.48 6.94
C MET A 259 2.97 -21.02 7.85
N ASN A 260 1.82 -20.34 7.91
CA ASN A 260 0.69 -20.79 8.70
C ASN A 260 0.09 -22.09 8.20
N TYR A 261 0.11 -22.33 6.88
CA TYR A 261 -0.26 -23.63 6.33
C TYR A 261 0.66 -24.74 6.85
N CYS A 262 1.99 -24.54 6.81
CA CYS A 262 2.94 -25.50 7.39
C CYS A 262 2.66 -25.75 8.88
N ILE A 263 2.41 -24.71 9.67
CA ILE A 263 2.23 -24.81 11.12
C ILE A 263 0.88 -25.46 11.48
N TYR A 264 -0.23 -24.84 11.08
CA TYR A 264 -1.56 -25.19 11.57
C TYR A 264 -2.21 -26.33 10.78
N ALA A 265 -2.01 -26.36 9.45
CA ALA A 265 -2.64 -27.38 8.61
C ALA A 265 -1.84 -28.69 8.56
N GLN A 266 -0.53 -28.65 8.83
CA GLN A 266 0.39 -29.80 8.65
C GLN A 266 1.11 -30.22 9.94
N ILE A 267 2.01 -29.41 10.50
CA ILE A 267 2.84 -29.76 11.66
C ILE A 267 1.97 -30.08 12.89
N ASN A 268 0.98 -29.23 13.20
CA ASN A 268 0.07 -29.47 14.33
C ASN A 268 -0.82 -30.72 14.14
N LYS A 269 -0.89 -31.27 12.93
CA LYS A 269 -1.56 -32.54 12.62
C LYS A 269 -0.59 -33.73 12.53
N GLY A 270 0.67 -33.55 12.93
CA GLY A 270 1.69 -34.59 12.99
C GLY A 270 2.54 -34.75 11.72
N GLN A 271 2.39 -33.88 10.71
CA GLN A 271 3.13 -33.98 9.46
C GLN A 271 4.52 -33.33 9.57
N MET A 272 5.43 -33.99 10.31
CA MET A 272 6.75 -33.45 10.68
C MET A 272 7.64 -33.07 9.49
N GLN A 273 7.41 -33.63 8.31
CA GLN A 273 8.13 -33.26 7.08
C GLN A 273 8.01 -31.76 6.73
N TYR A 274 6.93 -31.11 7.16
CA TYR A 274 6.69 -29.68 6.93
C TYR A 274 7.57 -28.75 7.77
N PHE A 275 8.32 -29.23 8.77
CA PHE A 275 9.37 -28.43 9.42
C PHE A 275 10.46 -28.01 8.42
N SER A 276 10.82 -28.91 7.50
CA SER A 276 11.79 -28.61 6.44
C SER A 276 11.26 -27.56 5.48
N GLU A 277 9.99 -27.66 5.08
CA GLU A 277 9.33 -26.67 4.23
C GLU A 277 9.22 -25.31 4.92
N LEU A 278 8.85 -25.27 6.21
CA LEU A 278 8.80 -24.04 6.99
C LEU A 278 10.18 -23.36 7.07
N LEU A 279 11.25 -24.12 7.29
CA LEU A 279 12.61 -23.60 7.30
C LEU A 279 13.01 -23.02 5.93
N LYS A 280 12.61 -23.66 4.82
CA LYS A 280 12.83 -23.12 3.47
C LYS A 280 12.08 -21.79 3.28
N LEU A 281 10.84 -21.70 3.74
CA LEU A 281 10.07 -20.45 3.67
C LEU A 281 10.73 -19.32 4.45
N TYR A 282 11.26 -19.58 5.65
CA TYR A 282 12.02 -18.55 6.38
C TYR A 282 13.27 -18.10 5.63
N ARG A 283 14.02 -19.03 5.02
CA ARG A 283 15.20 -18.68 4.20
C ARG A 283 14.81 -17.84 2.98
N SER A 284 13.73 -18.19 2.29
CA SER A 284 13.21 -17.38 1.18
C SER A 284 12.75 -16.00 1.66
N ALA A 285 12.04 -15.92 2.79
CA ALA A 285 11.58 -14.65 3.35
C ALA A 285 12.72 -13.71 3.73
N LEU A 286 13.82 -14.24 4.27
CA LEU A 286 15.07 -13.50 4.49
C LEU A 286 15.66 -13.02 3.15
N THR A 287 15.79 -13.92 2.17
CA THR A 287 16.37 -13.61 0.86
C THR A 287 15.58 -12.54 0.12
N TYR A 288 14.25 -12.52 0.28
CA TYR A 288 13.35 -11.59 -0.40
C TYR A 288 13.23 -10.25 0.34
N GLY A 289 13.86 -10.12 1.52
CA GLY A 289 13.80 -8.94 2.37
C GLY A 289 12.46 -8.73 3.04
N ILE A 290 11.66 -9.80 3.23
CA ILE A 290 10.33 -9.74 3.86
C ILE A 290 10.47 -9.47 5.37
N LEU A 291 11.47 -10.08 6.01
CA LEU A 291 11.66 -10.03 7.46
C LEU A 291 12.52 -8.83 7.92
N GLU A 292 12.85 -7.93 7.00
CA GLU A 292 13.66 -6.75 7.25
C GLU A 292 12.79 -5.48 7.16
N LYS A 293 12.84 -4.65 8.19
CA LYS A 293 12.29 -3.29 8.16
C LYS A 293 13.41 -2.29 8.38
N ASP A 294 13.68 -1.47 7.37
CA ASP A 294 14.79 -0.51 7.38
C ASP A 294 16.17 -1.14 7.66
N GLY A 295 16.39 -2.38 7.19
CA GLY A 295 17.62 -3.14 7.41
C GLY A 295 17.76 -3.73 8.82
N ILE A 296 16.68 -3.68 9.63
CA ILE A 296 16.62 -4.25 10.97
C ILE A 296 15.65 -5.44 10.96
N PHE A 297 16.10 -6.57 11.49
CA PHE A 297 15.26 -7.75 11.68
C PHE A 297 14.24 -7.51 12.78
N ASP A 298 12.96 -7.80 12.52
CA ASP A 298 11.96 -7.82 13.58
C ASP A 298 12.27 -8.97 14.56
N PRO A 299 12.49 -8.70 15.86
CA PRO A 299 12.77 -9.73 16.86
C PRO A 299 11.67 -10.80 16.97
N PHE A 300 10.43 -10.49 16.58
CA PHE A 300 9.32 -11.44 16.57
C PHE A 300 9.58 -12.59 15.58
N HIS A 301 10.18 -12.31 14.42
CA HIS A 301 10.52 -13.34 13.44
C HIS A 301 11.67 -14.23 13.89
N TYR A 302 12.64 -13.70 14.64
CA TYR A 302 13.75 -14.48 15.19
C TYR A 302 13.27 -15.61 16.11
N LYS A 303 12.30 -15.31 17.00
CA LYS A 303 11.76 -16.28 17.95
C LYS A 303 11.09 -17.48 17.26
N ASN A 304 10.40 -17.25 16.15
CA ASN A 304 9.69 -18.30 15.40
C ASN A 304 10.62 -19.15 14.51
N ILE A 305 11.85 -18.67 14.21
CA ILE A 305 12.84 -19.43 13.43
C ILE A 305 13.59 -20.45 14.29
N ILE A 306 13.79 -20.15 15.58
CA ILE A 306 14.59 -20.96 16.51
C ILE A 306 13.79 -21.92 17.38
N THR A 307 12.45 -21.81 17.38
CA THR A 307 11.53 -22.60 18.21
C THR A 307 10.80 -23.61 17.34
#